data_AF-A0A2M7A6G2-F1
#
_entry.id   AF-A0A2M7A6G2-F1
#
_cell.length_a   1.000
_cell.length_b   1.000
_cell.length_c   1.000
_cell.angle_alpha   90.00
_cell.angle_beta   90.00
_cell.angle_gamma   90.00
#
_symmetry.space_group_name_H-M   'P 1'
#
loop_
_entity.id
_entity.type
_entity.pdbx_description
1 polymer ?
#
loop_
_entity_poly.entity_id
_entity_poly.type
_entity_poly.pdbx_seq_one_letter_code
_entity_poly.pdbx_strand_id
1 'polypeptide(L)'
;MSVITLPPVLQDKLGRDAAQALVELINESQADFKVDVIEICEERFETRLTQEAFALRKETSDLRVELIQRMADLETRLTHLIESGRSETLKWMLIFWVGQFAVLLGILFAFFKH
;
A
#
# COMPACT_ATOMS: atom_id res chain seq x y z
N MET A 1 -26.46 34.59 8.84
CA MET A 1 -25.47 34.87 9.91
C MET A 1 -26.21 34.84 11.24
N SER A 2 -25.66 34.17 12.26
CA SER A 2 -26.22 34.22 13.61
C SER A 2 -25.72 35.50 14.26
N VAL A 3 -26.60 36.50 14.38
CA VAL A 3 -26.29 37.77 15.05
C VAL A 3 -26.45 37.53 16.54
N ILE A 4 -25.37 37.73 17.31
CA ILE A 4 -25.46 37.62 18.76
C ILE A 4 -26.24 38.83 19.26
N THR A 5 -27.42 38.58 19.85
CA THR A 5 -28.22 39.62 20.50
C THR A 5 -27.95 39.64 21.99
N LEU A 6 -27.94 40.85 22.57
CA LEU A 6 -27.69 41.01 24.00
C LEU A 6 -28.98 40.73 24.80
N PRO A 7 -28.92 39.89 25.85
CA PRO A 7 -30.02 39.72 26.78
C PRO A 7 -30.47 41.05 27.43
N PRO A 8 -31.78 41.25 27.67
CA PRO A 8 -32.32 42.53 28.15
C PRO A 8 -31.71 42.97 29.50
N VAL A 9 -31.39 42.04 30.39
CA VAL A 9 -30.75 42.31 31.69
C VAL A 9 -29.39 43.00 31.54
N LEU A 10 -28.64 42.65 30.48
CA LEU A 10 -27.34 43.26 30.18
C LEU A 10 -27.51 44.60 29.47
N GLN A 11 -28.52 44.74 28.61
CA GLN A 11 -28.84 45.99 27.93
C GLN A 11 -29.28 47.09 28.91
N ASP A 12 -30.10 46.75 29.91
CA ASP A 12 -30.56 47.69 30.95
C ASP A 12 -29.43 48.18 31.86
N LYS A 13 -28.41 47.34 32.10
CA LYS A 13 -27.26 47.67 32.95
C LYS A 13 -26.16 48.44 32.21
N LEU A 14 -25.96 48.16 30.92
CA LEU A 14 -24.92 48.79 30.09
C LEU A 14 -25.41 50.09 29.44
N GLY A 15 -26.72 50.25 29.25
CA GLY A 15 -27.29 51.31 28.42
C GLY A 15 -27.26 50.93 26.94
N ARG A 16 -28.15 51.56 26.14
CA ARG A 16 -28.38 51.18 24.72
C ARG A 16 -27.12 51.28 23.86
N ASP A 17 -26.36 52.37 23.98
CA ASP A 17 -25.21 52.64 23.12
C ASP A 17 -24.05 51.68 23.41
N ALA A 18 -23.75 51.43 24.69
CA ALA A 18 -22.71 50.48 25.08
C ALA A 18 -23.11 49.02 24.77
N ALA A 19 -24.39 48.67 24.92
CA ALA A 19 -24.90 47.36 24.52
C ALA A 19 -24.74 47.12 23.01
N GLN A 20 -24.97 48.14 22.19
CA GLN A 20 -24.81 48.06 20.75
C GLN A 20 -23.35 47.94 20.32
N ALA A 21 -22.45 48.75 20.91
CA ALA A 21 -21.01 48.66 20.67
C ALA A 21 -20.44 47.28 21.07
N LEU A 22 -20.91 46.68 22.17
CA LEU A 22 -20.51 45.35 22.58
C LEU A 22 -20.98 44.26 21.59
N VAL A 23 -22.21 44.37 21.10
CA VAL A 23 -22.75 43.45 20.09
C VAL A 23 -21.96 43.55 18.78
N GLU A 24 -21.61 44.75 18.35
CA GLU A 24 -20.78 44.99 17.16
C GLU A 24 -19.41 44.35 17.32
N LEU A 25 -18.71 44.63 18.42
CA LEU A 25 -17.39 44.04 18.73
C LEU A 25 -17.43 42.51 18.78
N ILE A 26 -18.46 41.92 19.40
CA ILE A 26 -18.59 40.46 19.49
C ILE A 26 -18.86 39.85 18.11
N ASN A 27 -19.70 40.49 17.29
CA ASN A 27 -19.98 39.98 15.94
C ASN A 27 -18.75 40.08 15.03
N GLU A 28 -17.98 41.18 15.11
CA GLU A 28 -16.69 41.32 14.42
C GLU A 28 -15.70 40.25 14.88
N SER A 29 -15.48 40.13 16.19
CA SER A 29 -14.58 39.11 16.75
C SER A 29 -14.99 37.68 16.40
N GLN A 30 -16.30 37.38 16.33
CA GLN A 30 -16.78 36.07 15.90
C GLN A 30 -16.54 35.83 14.40
N ALA A 31 -16.67 36.86 13.58
CA ALA A 31 -16.41 36.77 12.14
C ALA A 31 -14.93 36.47 11.91
N ASP A 32 -14.03 37.22 12.55
CA ASP A 32 -12.58 37.01 12.47
C ASP A 32 -12.20 35.62 12.98
N PHE A 33 -12.73 35.21 14.14
CA PHE A 33 -12.48 33.87 14.68
C PHE A 33 -12.90 32.75 13.73
N LYS A 34 -14.01 32.89 12.99
CA LYS A 34 -14.43 31.89 12.01
C LYS A 34 -13.45 31.82 10.84
N VAL A 35 -12.95 32.96 10.38
CA VAL A 35 -11.93 33.02 9.32
C VAL A 35 -10.66 32.33 9.79
N ASP A 36 -10.16 32.67 10.97
CA ASP A 36 -8.96 32.06 11.56
C ASP A 36 -9.11 30.54 11.70
N VAL A 37 -10.26 30.07 12.19
CA VAL A 37 -10.53 28.63 12.35
C VAL A 37 -10.54 27.92 11.00
N ILE A 38 -11.13 28.53 9.97
CA ILE A 38 -11.14 27.97 8.61
C ILE A 38 -9.71 27.89 8.08
N GLU A 39 -8.93 28.97 8.18
CA GLU A 39 -7.54 29.02 7.72
C GLU A 39 -6.68 27.96 8.40
N ILE A 40 -6.75 27.85 9.74
CA ILE A 40 -6.02 26.83 10.51
C ILE A 40 -6.45 25.43 10.09
N CYS A 41 -7.74 25.21 9.85
CA CYS A 41 -8.23 23.91 9.39
C CYS A 41 -7.70 23.59 8.00
N GLU A 42 -7.76 24.53 7.05
CA GLU A 42 -7.24 24.38 5.69
C GLU A 42 -5.75 24.03 5.70
N GLU A 43 -4.93 24.77 6.46
CA GLU A 43 -3.49 24.50 6.57
C GLU A 43 -3.21 23.09 7.14
N ARG A 44 -3.94 22.69 8.20
CA ARG A 44 -3.79 21.36 8.79
C ARG A 44 -4.27 20.26 7.86
N PHE A 45 -5.35 20.49 7.12
CA PHE A 45 -5.86 19.54 6.13
C PHE A 45 -4.88 19.39 4.97
N GLU A 46 -4.35 20.47 4.44
CA GLU A 46 -3.34 20.44 3.37
C GLU A 46 -2.08 19.70 3.83
N THR A 47 -1.58 20.00 5.03
CA THR A 47 -0.43 19.32 5.62
C THR A 47 -0.67 17.81 5.79
N ARG A 48 -1.86 17.40 6.27
CA ARG A 48 -2.18 15.98 6.43
C ARG A 48 -2.38 15.27 5.10
N LEU A 49 -3.06 15.91 4.15
CA LEU A 49 -3.31 15.34 2.82
C LEU A 49 -2.00 15.12 2.06
N THR A 50 -1.07 16.07 2.14
CA THR A 50 0.26 15.93 1.52
C THR A 50 1.08 14.80 2.17
N GLN A 51 1.02 14.66 3.50
CA GLN A 51 1.66 13.55 4.22
C GLN A 51 1.07 12.19 3.83
N GLU A 52 -0.26 12.04 3.83
CA GLU A 52 -0.94 10.80 3.46
C GLU A 52 -0.69 10.45 1.98
N ALA A 53 -0.72 11.43 1.07
CA ALA A 53 -0.40 11.21 -0.33
C ALA A 53 1.04 10.73 -0.53
N PHE A 54 1.98 11.28 0.24
CA PHE A 54 3.37 10.83 0.21
C PHE A 54 3.54 9.42 0.78
N ALA A 55 2.88 9.11 1.89
CA ALA A 55 2.89 7.80 2.51
C ALA A 55 2.34 6.72 1.56
N LEU A 56 1.16 6.96 0.96
CA LEU A 56 0.56 6.05 -0.02
C LEU A 56 1.45 5.84 -1.25
N ARG A 57 2.09 6.91 -1.74
CA ARG A 57 3.02 6.81 -2.87
C ARG A 57 4.25 5.98 -2.51
N LYS A 58 4.76 6.11 -1.30
CA LYS A 58 5.88 5.32 -0.79
C LYS A 58 5.50 3.85 -0.68
N GLU A 59 4.39 3.52 -0.01
CA GLU A 59 3.90 2.14 0.11
C GLU A 59 3.69 1.49 -1.25
N THR A 60 3.10 2.22 -2.21
CA THR A 60 2.90 1.73 -3.58
C THR A 60 4.24 1.45 -4.27
N SER A 61 5.25 2.30 -4.06
CA SER A 61 6.58 2.10 -4.63
C SER A 61 7.28 0.89 -4.00
N ASP A 62 7.22 0.77 -2.68
CA ASP A 62 7.85 -0.32 -1.93
C ASP A 62 7.22 -1.67 -2.32
N LEU A 63 5.88 -1.73 -2.42
CA LEU A 63 5.16 -2.92 -2.90
C LEU A 63 5.53 -3.30 -4.34
N ARG A 64 5.74 -2.32 -5.22
CA ARG A 64 6.19 -2.59 -6.60
C ARG A 64 7.59 -3.19 -6.63
N VAL A 65 8.50 -2.67 -5.82
CA VAL A 65 9.87 -3.20 -5.71
C VAL A 65 9.85 -4.63 -5.17
N GLU A 66 9.08 -4.88 -4.10
CA GLU A 66 8.94 -6.22 -3.53
C GLU A 66 8.35 -7.21 -4.53
N LEU A 67 7.33 -6.80 -5.30
CA LEU A 67 6.72 -7.65 -6.31
C LEU A 67 7.73 -8.03 -7.41
N ILE A 68 8.51 -7.07 -7.91
CA ILE A 68 9.55 -7.32 -8.92
C ILE A 68 10.59 -8.31 -8.37
N GLN A 69 11.03 -8.12 -7.11
CA GLN A 69 11.98 -9.04 -6.47
C GLN A 69 11.41 -10.45 -6.34
N ARG A 70 10.15 -10.59 -5.89
CA ARG A 70 9.48 -11.90 -5.79
C ARG A 70 9.31 -12.56 -7.16
N MET A 71 9.01 -11.80 -8.21
CA MET A 71 8.92 -12.35 -9.57
C MET A 71 10.28 -12.84 -10.07
N ALA A 72 11.36 -12.11 -9.82
CA ALA A 72 12.72 -12.55 -10.17
C ALA A 72 13.13 -13.82 -9.39
N ASP A 73 12.84 -13.90 -8.09
CA ASP A 73 13.08 -15.11 -7.30
C ASP A 73 12.25 -16.30 -7.82
N LEU A 74 10.98 -16.09 -8.20
CA LEU A 74 10.17 -17.14 -8.81
C LEU A 74 10.71 -17.61 -10.16
N GLU A 75 11.16 -16.69 -11.01
CA GLU A 75 11.74 -17.02 -12.32
C GLU A 75 13.01 -17.88 -12.18
N THR A 76 13.91 -17.49 -11.26
CA THR A 76 15.12 -18.26 -10.97
C THR A 76 14.80 -19.64 -10.41
N ARG A 77 13.85 -19.74 -9.47
CA ARG A 77 13.40 -21.04 -8.91
C ARG A 77 12.78 -21.94 -9.97
N LEU A 78 11.92 -21.40 -10.83
CA LEU A 78 11.28 -22.18 -11.90
C LEU A 78 12.31 -22.70 -12.90
N THR A 79 13.24 -21.85 -13.32
CA THR A 79 14.35 -22.24 -14.20
C THR A 79 15.16 -23.38 -13.58
N HIS A 80 15.54 -23.24 -12.30
CA HIS A 80 16.26 -24.27 -11.58
C HIS A 80 15.49 -25.60 -11.46
N LEU A 81 14.18 -25.55 -11.16
CA LEU A 81 13.34 -26.75 -11.07
C LEU A 81 13.22 -27.49 -12.41
N ILE A 82 13.13 -26.74 -13.52
CA ILE A 82 13.09 -27.32 -14.87
C ILE A 82 14.43 -28.00 -15.19
N GLU A 83 15.55 -27.32 -14.90
CA GLU A 83 16.89 -27.88 -15.11
C GLU A 83 17.14 -29.13 -14.26
N SER A 84 16.77 -29.09 -12.98
CA SER A 84 16.93 -30.23 -12.07
C SER A 84 16.05 -31.42 -12.51
N GLY A 85 14.78 -31.17 -12.84
CA GLY A 85 13.87 -32.21 -13.32
C GLY A 85 14.33 -32.85 -14.64
N ARG A 86 14.86 -32.04 -15.57
CA ARG A 86 15.46 -32.54 -16.82
C ARG A 86 16.68 -33.41 -16.54
N SER A 87 17.58 -32.95 -15.67
CA SER A 87 18.79 -33.70 -15.28
C SER A 87 18.45 -35.05 -14.65
N GLU A 88 17.47 -35.08 -13.73
CA GLU A 88 16.98 -36.31 -13.11
C GLU A 88 16.35 -37.26 -14.13
N THR A 89 15.50 -36.74 -15.02
CA THR A 89 14.86 -37.54 -16.08
C THR A 89 15.91 -38.16 -17.01
N LEU A 90 16.95 -37.41 -17.38
CA LEU A 90 18.05 -37.92 -18.21
C LEU A 90 18.85 -39.02 -17.49
N LYS A 91 19.15 -38.85 -16.19
CA LYS A 91 19.85 -39.87 -15.39
C LYS A 91 19.05 -41.18 -15.36
N TRP A 92 17.76 -41.11 -15.09
CA TRP A 92 16.90 -42.29 -15.03
C TRP A 92 16.74 -42.97 -16.38
N MET A 93 16.60 -42.19 -17.47
CA MET A 93 16.55 -42.72 -18.83
C MET A 93 17.84 -43.49 -19.20
N LEU A 94 19.02 -43.00 -18.78
CA LEU A 94 20.30 -43.65 -19.04
C LEU A 94 20.44 -44.98 -18.27
N ILE A 95 20.10 -44.99 -16.98
CA ILE A 95 20.10 -46.22 -16.16
C ILE A 95 19.17 -47.27 -16.79
N PHE A 96 17.97 -46.84 -17.19
CA PHE A 96 17.01 -47.70 -17.86
C PHE A 96 17.56 -48.26 -19.17
N TRP A 97 18.14 -47.42 -20.03
CA TRP A 97 18.72 -47.84 -21.31
C TRP A 97 19.85 -48.87 -21.15
N VAL A 98 20.74 -48.69 -20.17
CA VAL A 98 21.81 -49.65 -19.87
C VAL A 98 21.21 -51.00 -19.45
N GLY A 99 20.14 -50.98 -18.64
CA GLY A 99 19.40 -52.20 -18.29
C GLY A 99 18.80 -52.91 -19.50
N GLN A 100 18.13 -52.17 -20.39
CA GLN A 100 17.57 -52.73 -21.63
C GLN A 100 18.65 -53.39 -22.51
N PHE A 101 19.79 -52.72 -22.71
CA PHE A 101 20.91 -53.29 -23.47
C PHE A 101 21.48 -54.55 -22.82
N ALA A 102 21.63 -54.57 -21.49
CA ALA A 102 22.12 -55.74 -20.77
C ALA A 102 21.20 -56.96 -20.93
N VAL A 103 19.88 -56.74 -20.87
CA VAL A 103 18.89 -57.80 -21.09
C VAL A 103 18.94 -58.31 -22.54
N LEU A 104 19.00 -57.42 -23.53
CA LEU A 104 19.10 -57.81 -24.95
C LEU A 104 20.39 -58.60 -25.24
N LEU A 105 21.53 -58.16 -24.73
CA LEU A 105 22.80 -58.87 -24.84
C LEU A 105 22.75 -60.24 -24.15
N GLY A 106 22.12 -60.31 -22.98
CA GLY A 106 21.91 -61.57 -22.25
C GLY A 106 21.07 -62.57 -23.05
N ILE A 107 19.98 -62.12 -23.67
CA ILE A 107 19.13 -62.95 -24.54
C ILE A 107 19.92 -63.42 -25.76
N LEU A 108 20.64 -62.51 -26.43
CA LEU A 108 21.44 -62.85 -27.61
C LEU A 108 22.52 -63.89 -27.28
N PHE A 109 23.23 -63.73 -26.16
CA PHE A 109 24.24 -64.70 -25.70
C PHE A 109 23.62 -66.05 -25.32
N ALA A 110 22.43 -66.07 -24.70
CA ALA A 110 21.72 -67.30 -24.38
C ALA A 110 21.30 -68.06 -25.66
N PHE A 111 20.86 -67.35 -26.71
CA PHE A 111 20.50 -67.96 -27.99
C PHE A 111 21.72 -68.46 -28.79
N PHE A 112 22.87 -67.78 -28.74
CA PHE A 112 24.10 -68.22 -29.41
C PHE A 112 24.87 -69.34 -28.68
N LYS A 113 24.54 -69.61 -27.41
CA LYS A 113 25.15 -70.68 -26.61
C LYS A 113 24.44 -72.04 -26.80
N HIS A 114 23.42 -72.10 -27.66
CA HIS A 114 22.70 -73.32 -28.03
C HIS A 114 23.01 -73.75 -29.47
#